data_AF-A0A2V9PJZ5-F1
#
_entry.id   AF-A0A2V9PJZ5-F1
#
_cell.length_a   1.000
_cell.length_b   1.000
_cell.length_c   1.000
_cell.angle_alpha   90.00
_cell.angle_beta   90.00
_cell.angle_gamma   90.00
#
_symmetry.space_group_name_H-M   'P 1'
#
loop_
_entity.id
_entity.type
_entity.pdbx_description
1 polymer ?
#
loop_
_entity_poly.entity_id
_entity_poly.type
_entity_poly.pdbx_seq_one_letter_code
_entity_poly.pdbx_strand_id
1 'polypeptide(L)'
;MALIVFLRGVNVGGHRTFRPSIVARELSDYDVVNVGAAGTFVVRNPGSRAKFRTALLSKLPFEAKVVLCEGRDLIRLERDNPFGTERSPKDVVRFVSILSKAGGIRASLPVTFPPNGDWLVRVMASKGQFVYGVYRRHMRTITYLGQIDKLYGAPATTRNWNTIMAIVRILRDER
;
A
#
# COMPACT_ATOMS: atom_id res chain seq x y z
N MET A 1 16.11 -6.24 9.02
CA MET A 1 15.50 -5.17 8.18
C MET A 1 14.00 -5.36 8.25
N ALA A 2 13.24 -4.32 8.58
CA ALA A 2 11.80 -4.45 8.78
C ALA A 2 11.07 -4.83 7.47
N LEU A 3 10.07 -5.71 7.60
CA LEU A 3 9.18 -6.12 6.52
C LEU A 3 7.87 -5.34 6.63
N ILE A 4 7.37 -4.83 5.51
CA ILE A 4 6.10 -4.10 5.46
C ILE A 4 5.05 -4.96 4.81
N VAL A 5 3.86 -4.98 5.41
CA VAL A 5 2.73 -5.80 5.01
C VAL A 5 1.57 -4.91 4.58
N PHE A 6 0.97 -5.24 3.44
CA PHE A 6 -0.28 -4.64 2.98
C PHE A 6 -1.30 -5.73 2.66
N LEU A 7 -2.37 -5.80 3.43
CA LEU A 7 -3.54 -6.62 3.12
C LEU A 7 -4.43 -5.92 2.09
N ARG A 8 -4.94 -6.69 1.13
CA ARG A 8 -5.80 -6.16 0.07
C ARG A 8 -7.27 -6.47 0.34
N GLY A 9 -8.12 -5.44 0.17
CA GLY A 9 -9.58 -5.60 0.18
C GLY A 9 -10.15 -6.03 1.54
N VAL A 10 -9.50 -5.61 2.62
CA VAL A 10 -9.95 -5.85 4.00
C VAL A 10 -10.62 -4.60 4.55
N ASN A 11 -11.62 -4.76 5.42
CA ASN A 11 -12.34 -3.66 6.06
C ASN A 11 -12.93 -2.63 5.06
N VAL A 12 -13.42 -3.08 3.90
CA VAL A 12 -14.07 -2.24 2.89
C VAL A 12 -15.46 -2.80 2.60
N GLY A 13 -16.48 -1.92 2.61
CA GLY A 13 -17.85 -2.29 2.27
C GLY A 13 -18.47 -3.36 3.17
N GLY A 14 -18.01 -3.49 4.42
CA GLY A 14 -18.49 -4.50 5.36
C GLY A 14 -17.90 -5.92 5.15
N HIS A 15 -17.06 -6.12 4.15
CA HIS A 15 -16.45 -7.41 3.84
C HIS A 15 -15.06 -7.57 4.46
N ARG A 16 -14.70 -8.84 4.74
CA ARG A 16 -13.38 -9.23 5.30
C ARG A 16 -13.01 -8.35 6.50
N THR A 17 -14.00 -8.23 7.39
CA THR A 17 -13.92 -7.36 8.56
C THR A 17 -13.09 -8.02 9.65
N PHE A 18 -12.08 -7.32 10.15
CA PHE A 18 -11.25 -7.75 11.27
C PHE A 18 -10.63 -6.54 11.97
N ARG A 19 -10.01 -6.76 13.14
CA ARG A 19 -9.31 -5.73 13.90
C ARG A 19 -7.78 -5.89 13.72
N PRO A 20 -7.11 -5.07 12.89
CA PRO A 20 -5.67 -5.19 12.67
C PRO A 20 -4.82 -5.09 13.94
N SER A 21 -5.24 -4.28 14.92
CA SER A 21 -4.54 -4.15 16.20
C SER A 21 -4.54 -5.44 17.03
N ILE A 22 -5.57 -6.28 16.92
CA ILE A 22 -5.61 -7.57 17.59
C ILE A 22 -4.61 -8.52 16.93
N VAL A 23 -4.60 -8.60 15.60
CA VAL A 23 -3.64 -9.42 14.84
C VAL A 23 -2.20 -9.00 15.12
N ALA A 24 -1.92 -7.69 15.22
CA ALA A 24 -0.59 -7.20 15.58
C ALA A 24 -0.17 -7.66 16.98
N ARG A 25 -1.09 -7.64 17.96
CA ARG A 25 -0.84 -8.14 19.32
C ARG A 25 -0.58 -9.65 19.34
N GLU A 26 -1.35 -10.42 18.57
CA GLU A 26 -1.18 -11.89 18.46
C GLU A 26 0.11 -12.31 17.75
N LEU A 27 0.79 -11.37 17.09
CA LEU A 27 2.07 -11.57 16.42
C LEU A 27 3.20 -10.79 17.11
N SER A 28 3.09 -10.49 18.41
CA SER A 28 4.06 -9.71 19.16
C SER A 28 5.49 -10.27 19.11
N ASP A 29 5.65 -11.58 18.94
CA ASP A 29 6.95 -12.24 18.77
C ASP A 29 7.74 -11.75 17.56
N TYR A 30 7.05 -11.20 16.55
CA TYR A 30 7.65 -10.60 15.35
C TYR A 30 7.80 -9.07 15.45
N ASP A 31 7.44 -8.48 16.59
CA ASP A 31 7.38 -7.03 16.82
C ASP A 31 6.59 -6.31 15.73
N VAL A 32 5.30 -6.66 15.65
CA VAL A 32 4.35 -6.16 14.66
C VAL A 32 3.69 -4.88 15.15
N VAL A 33 3.85 -3.80 14.39
CA VAL A 33 3.17 -2.53 14.61
C VAL A 33 2.05 -2.36 13.59
N ASN A 34 0.82 -2.15 14.07
CA ASN A 34 -0.32 -1.85 13.21
C ASN A 34 -0.35 -0.39 12.76
N VAL A 35 -0.66 -0.16 11.47
CA VAL A 35 -0.87 1.16 10.88
C VAL A 35 -2.29 1.28 10.34
N GLY A 36 -3.17 1.88 11.15
CA GLY A 36 -4.56 2.17 10.79
C GLY A 36 -5.47 0.94 10.72
N ALA A 37 -6.52 1.02 9.90
CA ALA A 37 -7.57 -0.01 9.81
C ALA A 37 -7.46 -0.90 8.56
N ALA A 38 -6.65 -0.54 7.56
CA ALA A 38 -6.63 -1.22 6.27
C ALA A 38 -5.75 -2.50 6.24
N GLY A 39 -5.36 -3.05 7.38
CA GLY A 39 -4.42 -4.18 7.46
C GLY A 39 -3.05 -3.82 6.90
N THR A 40 -2.41 -2.82 7.50
CA THR A 40 -1.05 -2.40 7.15
C THR A 40 -0.16 -2.60 8.37
N PHE A 41 0.96 -3.29 8.21
CA PHE A 41 1.83 -3.61 9.33
C PHE A 41 3.29 -3.30 9.04
N VAL A 42 4.01 -2.83 10.07
CA VAL A 42 5.47 -2.80 10.12
C VAL A 42 5.91 -3.98 10.99
N VAL A 43 6.76 -4.84 10.47
CA VAL A 43 7.22 -6.06 11.15
C VAL A 43 8.73 -5.92 11.35
N ARG A 44 9.14 -5.64 12.58
CA ARG A 44 10.52 -5.25 12.89
C ARG A 44 11.44 -6.46 13.00
N ASN A 45 10.90 -7.57 13.49
CA ASN A 45 11.60 -8.85 13.61
C ASN A 45 10.93 -9.95 12.77
N PRO A 46 10.95 -9.86 11.43
CA PRO A 46 10.17 -10.77 10.58
C PRO A 46 10.73 -12.21 10.49
N GLY A 47 11.98 -12.44 10.90
CA GLY A 47 12.67 -13.69 10.58
C GLY A 47 12.64 -13.96 9.06
N SER A 48 12.25 -15.18 8.66
CA SER A 48 12.06 -15.48 7.23
C SER A 48 10.69 -14.99 6.73
N ARG A 49 10.67 -14.39 5.53
CA ARG A 49 9.43 -13.89 4.91
C ARG A 49 8.34 -14.96 4.79
N ALA A 50 8.73 -16.20 4.47
CA ALA A 50 7.79 -17.31 4.34
C ALA A 50 7.18 -17.70 5.70
N LYS A 51 8.01 -17.82 6.75
CA LYS A 51 7.54 -18.16 8.10
C LYS A 51 6.59 -17.09 8.63
N PHE A 52 6.96 -15.82 8.51
CA PHE A 52 6.09 -14.72 8.92
C PHE A 52 4.79 -14.69 8.11
N ARG A 53 4.85 -14.86 6.78
CA ARG A 53 3.64 -14.89 5.94
C ARG A 53 2.67 -15.98 6.38
N THR A 54 3.16 -17.19 6.69
CA THR A 54 2.33 -18.28 7.21
C THR A 54 1.73 -17.91 8.56
N ALA A 55 2.52 -17.36 9.48
CA ALA A 55 2.04 -16.92 10.79
C ALA A 55 0.98 -15.81 10.69
N LEU A 56 1.17 -14.84 9.79
CA LEU A 56 0.18 -13.80 9.54
C LEU A 56 -1.14 -14.39 9.01
N LEU A 57 -1.06 -15.25 8.00
CA LEU A 57 -2.26 -15.82 7.37
C LEU A 57 -3.06 -16.69 8.35
N SER A 58 -2.40 -17.41 9.27
CA SER A 58 -3.11 -18.22 10.27
C SER A 58 -3.86 -17.42 11.34
N LYS A 59 -3.57 -16.11 11.46
CA LYS A 59 -4.29 -15.19 12.36
C LYS A 59 -5.46 -14.47 11.69
N LEU A 60 -5.64 -14.62 10.38
CA LEU A 60 -6.73 -13.96 9.66
C LEU A 60 -7.96 -14.86 9.60
N PRO A 61 -9.17 -14.34 9.88
CA PRO A 61 -10.40 -15.13 9.83
C PRO A 61 -10.91 -15.35 8.39
N PHE A 62 -10.09 -15.07 7.38
CA PHE A 62 -10.42 -15.17 5.98
C PHE A 62 -9.15 -15.31 5.13
N GLU A 63 -9.32 -15.79 3.89
CA GLU A 63 -8.26 -15.73 2.90
C GLU A 63 -7.95 -14.28 2.50
N ALA A 64 -6.69 -13.90 2.63
CA ALA A 64 -6.22 -12.56 2.35
C ALA A 64 -5.12 -12.55 1.28
N LYS A 65 -5.23 -11.60 0.35
CA LYS A 65 -4.11 -11.27 -0.53
C LYS A 65 -3.16 -10.34 0.22
N VAL A 66 -1.91 -10.79 0.36
CA VAL A 66 -0.84 -10.11 1.08
C VAL A 66 0.23 -9.64 0.10
N VAL A 67 0.51 -8.34 0.11
CA VAL A 67 1.65 -7.72 -0.58
C VAL A 67 2.71 -7.36 0.46
N LEU A 68 3.96 -7.69 0.17
CA LEU A 68 5.10 -7.48 1.06
C LEU A 68 6.16 -6.61 0.37
N CYS A 69 6.78 -5.69 1.10
CA CYS A 69 7.98 -4.99 0.66
C CYS A 69 8.98 -4.78 1.80
N GLU A 70 10.22 -4.45 1.45
CA GLU A 70 11.23 -4.10 2.45
C GLU A 70 11.06 -2.66 2.93
N GLY A 71 11.21 -2.42 4.24
CA GLY A 71 11.12 -1.07 4.81
C GLY A 71 12.11 -0.08 4.19
N ARG A 72 13.32 -0.56 3.83
CA ARG A 72 14.33 0.25 3.13
C ARG A 72 13.83 0.82 1.80
N ASP A 73 12.94 0.11 1.12
CA ASP A 73 12.42 0.53 -0.16
C ASP A 73 11.42 1.69 0.01
N LEU A 74 10.65 1.71 1.12
CA LEU A 74 9.80 2.84 1.48
C LEU A 74 10.60 4.05 1.96
N ILE A 75 11.69 3.84 2.72
CA ILE A 75 12.61 4.92 3.09
C ILE A 75 13.21 5.56 1.83
N ARG A 76 13.62 4.73 0.85
CA ARG A 76 14.11 5.22 -0.44
C ARG A 76 13.03 5.96 -1.22
N LEU A 77 11.80 5.44 -1.22
CA LEU A 77 10.66 6.08 -1.88
C LEU A 77 10.37 7.46 -1.29
N GLU A 78 10.40 7.62 0.02
CA GLU A 78 10.23 8.91 0.68
C GLU A 78 11.34 9.89 0.31
N ARG A 79 12.61 9.44 0.35
CA ARG A 79 13.76 10.26 -0.05
C ARG A 79 13.71 10.69 -1.52
N ASP A 80 13.26 9.81 -2.41
CA ASP A 80 13.11 10.13 -3.84
C ASP A 80 11.99 11.16 -4.08
N ASN A 81 11.17 11.45 -3.06
CA ASN A 81 10.11 12.47 -3.05
C ASN A 81 9.24 12.49 -4.32
N PRO A 82 8.50 11.41 -4.63
CA PRO A 82 7.78 11.23 -5.90
C PRO A 82 6.65 12.25 -6.13
N PHE A 83 6.34 13.07 -5.13
CA PHE A 83 5.26 14.04 -5.16
C PHE A 83 5.73 15.51 -5.09
N GLY A 84 7.04 15.73 -5.00
CA GLY A 84 7.60 17.07 -4.84
C GLY A 84 7.20 17.74 -3.52
N THR A 85 7.57 19.01 -3.38
CA THR A 85 7.32 19.84 -2.18
C THR A 85 5.97 20.56 -2.23
N GLU A 86 5.31 20.59 -3.39
CA GLU A 86 4.03 21.25 -3.57
C GLU A 86 2.96 20.63 -2.66
N ARG A 87 2.01 21.45 -2.21
CA ARG A 87 0.83 20.96 -1.49
C ARG A 87 -0.19 20.44 -2.49
N SER A 88 -0.78 19.28 -2.20
CA SER A 88 -1.93 18.81 -2.98
C SER A 88 -3.17 19.68 -2.74
N PRO A 89 -3.99 19.94 -3.77
CA PRO A 89 -5.33 20.48 -3.59
C PRO A 89 -6.14 19.66 -2.58
N LYS A 90 -7.07 20.30 -1.87
CA LYS A 90 -7.81 19.68 -0.75
C LYS A 90 -8.61 18.43 -1.17
N ASP A 91 -9.10 18.39 -2.40
CA ASP A 91 -9.88 17.29 -2.99
C ASP A 91 -8.99 16.18 -3.58
N VAL A 92 -7.69 16.41 -3.70
CA VAL A 92 -6.71 15.49 -4.30
C VAL A 92 -5.92 14.76 -3.21
N VAL A 93 -5.84 13.44 -3.35
CA VAL A 93 -5.12 12.55 -2.44
C VAL A 93 -3.98 11.88 -3.17
N ARG A 94 -2.78 11.97 -2.60
CA ARG A 94 -1.60 11.22 -3.05
C ARG A 94 -1.68 9.78 -2.59
N PHE A 95 -1.32 8.85 -3.46
CA PHE A 95 -1.33 7.43 -3.13
C PHE A 95 -0.10 6.71 -3.68
N VAL A 96 0.22 5.59 -3.03
CA VAL A 96 1.14 4.59 -3.54
C VAL A 96 0.39 3.27 -3.63
N SER A 97 0.48 2.62 -4.79
CA SER A 97 0.05 1.25 -4.99
C SER A 97 1.27 0.35 -5.02
N ILE A 98 1.25 -0.68 -4.19
CA ILE A 98 2.30 -1.68 -4.08
C ILE A 98 1.86 -2.90 -4.89
N LEU A 99 2.60 -3.22 -5.95
CA LEU A 99 2.35 -4.35 -6.83
C LEU A 99 2.76 -5.67 -6.13
N SER A 100 1.98 -6.72 -6.31
CA SER A 100 2.28 -8.05 -5.75
C SER A 100 3.49 -8.73 -6.40
N LYS A 101 3.90 -8.26 -7.59
CA LYS A 101 5.08 -8.71 -8.32
C LYS A 101 5.67 -7.52 -9.07
N ALA A 102 6.99 -7.32 -8.95
CA ALA A 102 7.71 -6.34 -9.77
C ALA A 102 7.84 -6.86 -11.21
N GLY A 103 7.75 -5.96 -12.20
CA GLY A 103 7.97 -6.31 -13.62
C GLY A 103 6.72 -6.38 -14.51
N GLY A 104 5.63 -5.74 -14.12
CA GLY A 104 4.47 -5.52 -14.98
C GLY A 104 4.70 -4.46 -16.06
N ILE A 105 4.00 -4.63 -17.20
CA ILE A 105 3.95 -3.76 -18.40
C ILE A 105 4.35 -2.30 -18.12
N ARG A 106 5.34 -1.78 -18.87
CA ARG A 106 5.63 -0.33 -18.88
C ARG A 106 4.49 0.38 -19.59
N ALA A 107 3.54 0.91 -18.82
CA ALA A 107 2.61 1.90 -19.33
C ALA A 107 3.36 3.18 -19.69
N SER A 108 2.96 3.85 -20.76
CA SER A 108 3.36 5.23 -21.03
C SER A 108 2.69 6.12 -19.99
N LEU A 109 3.46 6.67 -19.06
CA LEU A 109 2.96 7.49 -17.95
C LEU A 109 3.23 8.98 -18.25
N PRO A 110 2.36 9.90 -17.77
CA PRO A 110 1.21 9.67 -16.90
C PRO A 110 -0.04 9.13 -17.63
N VAL A 111 -0.92 8.43 -16.90
CA VAL A 111 -2.24 7.96 -17.38
C VAL A 111 -3.34 8.44 -16.44
N THR A 112 -4.50 8.82 -16.99
CA THR A 112 -5.69 9.20 -16.24
C THR A 112 -6.83 8.21 -16.42
N PHE A 113 -7.66 8.09 -15.38
CA PHE A 113 -8.87 7.30 -15.36
C PHE A 113 -10.05 8.14 -14.84
N PRO A 114 -11.18 8.20 -15.57
CA PRO A 114 -11.33 7.75 -16.95
C PRO A 114 -10.35 8.47 -17.92
N PRO A 115 -10.05 7.89 -19.11
CA PRO A 115 -9.15 8.51 -20.08
C PRO A 115 -9.75 9.77 -20.70
N ASN A 116 -11.08 9.85 -20.80
CA ASN A 116 -11.82 11.00 -21.31
C ASN A 116 -12.66 11.65 -20.20
N GLY A 117 -12.78 12.97 -20.23
CA GLY A 117 -13.55 13.74 -19.25
C GLY A 117 -12.79 14.03 -17.95
N ASP A 118 -13.53 14.26 -16.87
CA ASP A 118 -12.95 14.56 -15.56
C ASP A 118 -12.22 13.34 -14.98
N TRP A 119 -10.90 13.45 -14.87
CA TRP A 119 -10.08 12.41 -14.27
C TRP A 119 -10.41 12.27 -12.76
N LEU A 120 -10.42 11.03 -12.30
CA LEU A 120 -10.58 10.66 -10.89
C LEU A 120 -9.34 10.00 -10.31
N VAL A 121 -8.56 9.30 -11.14
CA VAL A 121 -7.25 8.74 -10.77
C VAL A 121 -6.25 9.13 -11.84
N ARG A 122 -5.08 9.61 -11.44
CA ARG A 122 -3.93 9.86 -12.31
C ARG A 122 -2.74 9.08 -11.79
N VAL A 123 -2.25 8.13 -12.58
CA VAL A 123 -1.00 7.42 -12.32
C VAL A 123 0.13 8.25 -12.94
N MET A 124 1.11 8.64 -12.15
CA MET A 124 2.12 9.62 -12.55
C MET A 124 3.43 8.96 -12.96
N ALA A 125 3.92 8.02 -12.16
CA ALA A 125 5.08 7.21 -12.49
C ALA A 125 5.13 5.93 -11.63
N SER A 126 6.12 5.08 -11.90
CA SER A 126 6.38 3.85 -11.17
C SER A 126 7.86 3.58 -11.03
N LYS A 127 8.24 2.84 -9.99
CA LYS A 127 9.61 2.42 -9.71
C LYS A 127 9.62 1.10 -8.95
N GLY A 128 10.17 0.06 -9.57
CA GLY A 128 10.16 -1.29 -9.01
C GLY A 128 8.73 -1.79 -8.79
N GLN A 129 8.37 -2.08 -7.54
CA GLN A 129 7.01 -2.52 -7.15
C GLN A 129 6.04 -1.36 -6.83
N PHE A 130 6.51 -0.11 -6.83
CA PHE A 130 5.72 1.03 -6.40
C PHE A 130 5.19 1.81 -7.60
N VAL A 131 3.89 2.07 -7.58
CA VAL A 131 3.19 2.94 -8.52
C VAL A 131 2.66 4.11 -7.73
N TYR A 132 2.93 5.33 -8.16
CA TYR A 132 2.52 6.53 -7.44
C TYR A 132 1.67 7.43 -8.32
N GLY A 133 0.70 8.06 -7.68
CA GLY A 133 -0.31 8.83 -8.37
C GLY A 133 -1.15 9.65 -7.42
N VAL A 134 -2.15 10.29 -7.99
CA VAL A 134 -3.14 11.08 -7.26
C VAL A 134 -4.55 10.65 -7.62
N TYR A 135 -5.48 10.78 -6.69
CA TYR A 135 -6.89 10.58 -6.97
C TYR A 135 -7.74 11.71 -6.38
N ARG A 136 -8.88 12.00 -7.00
CA ARG A 136 -9.88 12.92 -6.45
C ARG A 136 -10.84 12.16 -5.53
N ARG A 137 -11.23 12.77 -4.41
CA ARG A 137 -12.24 12.18 -3.52
C ARG A 137 -13.59 12.19 -4.23
N HIS A 138 -14.02 11.02 -4.70
CA HIS A 138 -15.29 10.84 -5.40
C HIS A 138 -15.78 9.40 -5.19
N MET A 139 -17.09 9.17 -5.18
CA MET A 139 -17.67 7.84 -4.93
C MET A 139 -17.17 6.78 -5.93
N ARG A 140 -16.95 7.18 -7.19
CA ARG A 140 -16.44 6.31 -8.28
C ARG A 140 -14.93 6.07 -8.25
N THR A 141 -14.16 6.75 -7.40
CA THR A 141 -12.69 6.67 -7.40
C THR A 141 -12.18 5.27 -7.11
N ILE A 142 -12.83 4.54 -6.20
CA ILE A 142 -12.43 3.18 -5.84
C ILE A 142 -12.48 2.23 -7.05
N THR A 143 -13.46 2.40 -7.94
CA THR A 143 -13.59 1.66 -9.19
C THR A 143 -12.40 1.88 -10.13
N TYR A 144 -11.90 3.12 -10.20
CA TYR A 144 -10.77 3.46 -11.05
C TYR A 144 -9.42 3.06 -10.45
N LEU A 145 -9.28 3.04 -9.13
CA LEU A 145 -8.08 2.49 -8.48
C LEU A 145 -7.87 1.01 -8.84
N GLY A 146 -8.95 0.26 -9.09
CA GLY A 146 -8.88 -1.11 -9.60
C GLY A 146 -8.28 -1.23 -11.01
N GLN A 147 -8.25 -0.16 -11.82
CA GLN A 147 -7.65 -0.19 -13.15
C GLN A 147 -6.11 -0.28 -13.10
N ILE A 148 -5.50 0.02 -11.96
CA ILE A 148 -4.05 -0.14 -11.76
C ILE A 148 -3.64 -1.60 -11.95
N ASP A 149 -4.46 -2.55 -11.52
CA ASP A 149 -4.21 -3.98 -11.74
C ASP A 149 -4.10 -4.31 -13.22
N LYS A 150 -5.01 -3.76 -14.05
CA LYS A 150 -5.03 -3.97 -15.50
C LYS A 150 -3.84 -3.28 -16.17
N LEU A 151 -3.55 -2.05 -15.75
CA LEU A 151 -2.46 -1.24 -16.29
C LEU A 151 -1.09 -1.94 -16.15
N TYR A 152 -0.87 -2.65 -15.04
CA TYR A 152 0.38 -3.35 -14.76
C TYR A 152 0.31 -4.87 -14.93
N GLY A 153 -0.85 -5.44 -15.26
CA GLY A 153 -1.06 -6.89 -15.33
C GLY A 153 -0.80 -7.61 -14.00
N ALA A 154 -0.85 -6.90 -12.87
CA ALA A 154 -0.50 -7.43 -11.56
C ALA A 154 -1.39 -6.83 -10.46
N PRO A 155 -1.89 -7.64 -9.50
CA PRO A 155 -2.59 -7.15 -8.32
C PRO A 155 -1.84 -6.04 -7.58
N ALA A 156 -2.51 -4.93 -7.31
CA ALA A 156 -1.96 -3.82 -6.54
C ALA A 156 -2.73 -3.59 -5.24
N THR A 157 -2.02 -3.17 -4.20
CA THR A 157 -2.62 -2.71 -2.94
C THR A 157 -2.33 -1.23 -2.75
N THR A 158 -3.36 -0.41 -2.81
CA THR A 158 -3.24 1.06 -2.69
C THR A 158 -3.30 1.53 -1.24
N ARG A 159 -2.42 2.47 -0.90
CA ARG A 159 -2.44 3.22 0.36
C ARG A 159 -2.26 4.70 0.11
N ASN A 160 -2.88 5.50 0.98
CA ASN A 160 -2.66 6.94 1.02
C ASN A 160 -1.19 7.23 1.34
N TRP A 161 -0.62 8.27 0.72
CA TRP A 161 0.74 8.71 0.99
C TRP A 161 1.00 8.99 2.48
N ASN A 162 0.01 9.55 3.20
CA ASN A 162 0.12 9.77 4.65
C ASN A 162 0.31 8.46 5.42
N THR A 163 -0.30 7.36 4.95
CA THR A 163 -0.06 6.02 5.54
C THR A 163 1.37 5.56 5.28
N ILE A 164 1.90 5.79 4.08
CA ILE A 164 3.31 5.48 3.76
C ILE A 164 4.25 6.31 4.63
N MET A 165 3.98 7.60 4.81
CA MET A 165 4.76 8.47 5.70
C MET A 165 4.70 8.02 7.16
N ALA A 166 3.55 7.54 7.63
CA ALA A 166 3.44 6.97 8.98
C ALA A 166 4.32 5.72 9.15
N ILE A 167 4.37 4.84 8.15
CA ILE A 167 5.29 3.69 8.14
C ILE A 167 6.74 4.16 8.19
N VAL A 168 7.12 5.14 7.36
CA VAL A 168 8.49 5.66 7.31
C VAL A 168 8.91 6.29 8.64
N ARG A 169 8.00 6.95 9.36
CA ARG A 169 8.27 7.46 10.72
C ARG A 169 8.58 6.32 11.68
N ILE A 170 7.72 5.31 11.74
CA ILE A 170 7.93 4.12 12.59
C ILE A 170 9.30 3.46 12.30
N LEU A 171 9.67 3.34 11.03
CA LEU A 171 10.95 2.77 10.60
C LEU A 171 12.17 3.62 10.97
N ARG A 172 12.00 4.94 11.13
CA ARG A 172 13.07 5.87 11.51
C ARG A 172 13.23 5.98 13.02
N ASP A 173 12.13 5.84 13.76
CA ASP A 173 12.12 5.85 15.23
C ASP A 173 12.73 4.56 15.84
N GLU A 174 13.02 3.55 15.02
CA GLU A 174 13.78 2.33 15.39
C GLU A 174 15.31 2.52 15.37
N ARG A 175 15.80 3.72 15.05
CA ARG A 175 17.24 4.04 15.05
C ARG A 175 17.71 4.68 16.33
#